data_AF-A0A7S0ECH8-F1
#
_entry.id   AF-A0A7S0ECH8-F1
#
_cell.length_a   1.000
_cell.length_b   1.000
_cell.length_c   1.000
_cell.angle_alpha   90.00
_cell.angle_beta   90.00
_cell.angle_gamma   90.00
#
_symmetry.space_group_name_H-M   'P 1'
#
loop_
_entity.id
_entity.type
_entity.pdbx_description
1 polymer ?
#
loop_
_entity_poly.entity_id
_entity_poly.type
_entity_poly.pdbx_seq_one_letter_code
_entity_poly.pdbx_strand_id
1 'polypeptide(L)'
;VIVPGDGSNILEARLNKPSAPHWYCSKTSDWYRLWLNTANLLSATSCWADNIRLEVDPTTGRASNAPGVETRVPFWGSTEGLEELDPSIPGHATAVFYPMVQALLGAG
;
A
#
# COMPACT_ATOMS: atom_id res chain seq x y z
N VAL A 1 -8.49 -13.50 -15.04
CA VAL A 1 -7.33 -13.05 -14.22
C VAL A 1 -7.11 -11.58 -14.52
N ILE A 2 -7.02 -10.74 -13.49
CA ILE A 2 -6.76 -9.30 -13.61
C ILE A 2 -5.37 -9.04 -13.06
N VAL A 3 -4.53 -8.33 -13.81
CA VAL A 3 -3.22 -7.87 -13.37
C VAL A 3 -3.29 -6.35 -13.30
N PRO A 4 -3.26 -5.74 -12.09
CA PRO A 4 -3.35 -4.30 -11.94
C PRO A 4 -2.06 -3.61 -12.43
N GLY A 5 -2.19 -2.33 -12.78
CA GLY A 5 -1.04 -1.47 -13.08
C GLY A 5 -0.34 -0.95 -11.81
N ASP A 6 0.61 -0.04 -11.99
CA ASP A 6 1.30 0.61 -10.87
C ASP A 6 0.32 1.36 -9.95
N GLY A 7 0.56 1.29 -8.64
CA GLY A 7 -0.28 1.91 -7.60
C GLY A 7 -1.73 1.41 -7.55
N SER A 8 -2.10 0.38 -8.31
CA SER A 8 -3.52 0.01 -8.53
C SER A 8 -3.98 -1.20 -7.70
N ASN A 9 -3.25 -1.53 -6.64
CA ASN A 9 -3.66 -2.50 -5.63
C ASN A 9 -3.20 -2.06 -4.25
N ILE A 10 -3.85 -2.57 -3.21
CA ILE A 10 -3.48 -2.33 -1.82
C ILE A 10 -2.12 -2.94 -1.51
N LEU A 11 -1.32 -2.22 -0.72
CA LEU A 11 -0.11 -2.72 -0.08
C LEU A 11 -0.24 -2.57 1.43
N GLU A 12 0.16 -3.60 2.16
CA GLU A 12 0.27 -3.54 3.62
C GLU A 12 1.71 -3.54 4.07
N ALA A 13 1.98 -2.94 5.23
CA ALA A 13 3.27 -2.99 5.88
C ALA A 13 3.17 -3.37 7.35
N ARG A 14 4.26 -3.95 7.87
CA ARG A 14 4.50 -4.22 9.30
C ARG A 14 5.83 -3.57 9.69
N LEU A 15 5.89 -2.96 10.87
CA LEU A 15 7.05 -2.16 11.29
C LEU A 15 7.74 -2.73 12.53
N ASN A 16 9.06 -2.77 12.47
CA ASN A 16 9.98 -2.93 13.59
C ASN A 16 11.26 -2.12 13.30
N LYS A 17 11.11 -0.80 13.21
CA LYS A 17 12.14 0.13 12.72
C LYS A 17 13.11 0.55 13.83
N PRO A 18 14.42 0.65 13.55
CA PRO A 18 15.40 1.14 14.52
C PRO A 18 15.24 2.65 14.77
N SER A 19 14.85 3.42 13.75
CA SER A 19 14.67 4.87 13.77
C SER A 19 13.46 5.29 12.95
N ALA A 20 13.04 6.54 13.12
CA ALA A 20 11.97 7.15 12.34
C ALA A 20 12.33 8.63 12.10
N PRO A 21 11.87 9.24 10.99
CA PRO A 21 12.31 10.57 10.59
C PRO A 21 11.80 11.68 11.51
N HIS A 22 10.66 11.47 12.16
CA HIS A 22 10.07 12.40 13.11
C HIS A 22 9.49 11.66 14.33
N TRP A 23 9.30 12.40 15.43
CA TRP A 23 8.80 11.87 16.71
C TRP A 23 7.39 11.27 16.63
N TYR A 24 6.57 11.73 15.68
CA TYR A 24 5.20 11.25 15.47
C TYR A 24 5.12 10.04 14.52
N CYS A 25 6.23 9.61 13.93
CA CYS A 25 6.27 8.42 13.09
C CYS A 25 6.41 7.16 13.94
N SER A 26 5.50 6.20 13.74
CA SER A 26 5.55 4.92 14.44
C SER A 26 6.75 4.08 14.01
N LYS A 27 7.43 3.49 15.00
CA LYS A 27 8.53 2.53 14.75
C LYS A 27 8.05 1.09 14.72
N THR A 28 6.99 0.79 15.46
CA THR A 28 6.39 -0.54 15.58
C THR A 28 4.93 -0.49 15.15
N SER A 29 4.50 -1.51 14.42
CA SER A 29 3.12 -1.70 14.00
C SER A 29 2.92 -3.15 13.60
N ASP A 30 1.72 -3.68 13.76
CA ASP A 30 1.32 -4.89 13.04
C ASP A 30 0.97 -4.52 11.58
N TRP A 31 0.44 -5.46 10.79
CA TRP A 31 0.00 -5.19 9.43
C TRP A 31 -1.02 -4.05 9.37
N TYR A 32 -0.69 -3.02 8.61
CA TYR A 32 -1.58 -1.89 8.31
C TYR A 32 -1.53 -1.55 6.83
N ARG A 33 -2.57 -0.88 6.34
CA ARG A 33 -2.63 -0.39 4.95
C ARG A 33 -1.58 0.71 4.73
N LEU A 34 -0.50 0.36 4.03
CA LEU A 34 0.55 1.28 3.61
C LEU A 34 0.12 2.05 2.35
N TRP A 35 -0.59 1.38 1.44
CA TRP A 35 -1.10 1.98 0.22
C TRP A 35 -2.50 1.43 -0.12
N LEU A 36 -3.50 2.25 -0.44
CA LEU A 36 -3.56 3.70 -0.18
C LEU A 36 -4.15 3.95 1.20
N ASN A 37 -3.48 4.76 2.01
CA ASN A 37 -4.08 5.38 3.19
C ASN A 37 -3.94 6.89 3.02
N THR A 38 -5.01 7.54 2.58
CA THR A 38 -5.02 8.95 2.18
C THR A 38 -4.72 9.86 3.37
N ALA A 39 -5.24 9.54 4.55
CA ALA A 39 -4.95 10.29 5.76
C ALA A 39 -3.46 10.27 6.08
N ASN A 40 -2.81 9.10 6.01
CA ASN A 40 -1.37 8.98 6.25
C ASN A 40 -0.55 9.68 5.16
N LEU A 41 -0.94 9.51 3.89
CA LEU A 41 -0.28 10.15 2.76
C LEU A 41 -0.28 11.68 2.86
N LEU A 42 -1.38 12.28 3.31
CA LEU A 42 -1.53 13.75 3.41
C LEU A 42 -0.99 14.35 4.71
N SER A 43 -1.16 13.67 5.86
CA SER A 43 -0.83 14.23 7.17
C SER A 43 0.51 13.75 7.73
N ALA A 44 1.03 12.63 7.24
CA ALA A 44 2.25 11.99 7.71
C ALA A 44 3.15 11.57 6.54
N THR A 45 3.21 12.40 5.49
CA THR A 45 3.91 12.09 4.23
C THR A 45 5.35 11.64 4.45
N SER A 46 6.09 12.25 5.39
CA SER A 46 7.46 11.84 5.74
C SER A 46 7.51 10.42 6.35
N CYS A 47 6.54 10.06 7.19
CA CYS A 47 6.46 8.70 7.76
C CYS A 47 6.11 7.68 6.66
N TRP A 48 5.13 8.02 5.81
CA TRP A 48 4.73 7.20 4.68
C TRP A 48 5.90 6.94 3.72
N ALA A 49 6.59 8.01 3.31
CA ALA A 49 7.74 7.95 2.40
C ALA A 49 8.87 7.08 2.99
N ASP A 50 9.17 7.22 4.28
CA ASP A 50 10.19 6.40 4.95
C ASP A 50 9.77 4.93 5.12
N ASN A 51 8.47 4.63 5.09
CA ASN A 51 7.97 3.26 5.16
C ASN A 51 7.87 2.59 3.78
N ILE A 52 7.54 3.32 2.71
CA ILE A 52 7.38 2.74 1.36
C ILE A 52 8.68 2.74 0.54
N ARG A 53 9.69 3.52 0.93
CA ARG A 53 10.96 3.60 0.18
C ARG A 53 11.66 2.25 0.08
N LEU A 54 12.37 2.09 -1.02
CA LEU A 54 13.28 0.98 -1.25
C LEU A 54 14.73 1.42 -1.03
N GLU A 55 15.53 0.53 -0.45
CA GLU A 55 16.99 0.65 -0.44
C GLU A 55 17.55 -0.13 -1.61
N VAL A 56 18.26 0.55 -2.50
CA VAL A 56 18.87 -0.06 -3.68
C VAL A 56 20.35 -0.26 -3.40
N ASP A 57 20.79 -1.51 -3.46
CA ASP A 57 22.22 -1.84 -3.43
C ASP A 57 22.86 -1.39 -4.76
N PRO A 58 23.78 -0.42 -4.76
CA PRO A 58 24.37 0.10 -5.99
C PRO A 58 25.29 -0.91 -6.69
N THR A 59 25.75 -1.94 -5.99
CA THR A 59 26.62 -2.98 -6.56
C THR A 59 25.82 -4.06 -7.26
N THR A 60 24.70 -4.50 -6.67
CA THR A 60 23.87 -5.59 -7.23
C THR A 60 22.64 -5.09 -7.98
N GLY A 61 22.25 -3.83 -7.80
CA GLY A 61 21.01 -3.25 -8.32
C GLY A 61 19.75 -3.77 -7.65
N ARG A 62 19.86 -4.60 -6.62
CA ARG A 62 18.71 -5.19 -5.93
C ARG A 62 18.10 -4.19 -4.96
N ALA A 63 16.77 -4.14 -4.97
CA ALA A 63 16.00 -3.36 -4.02
C ALA A 63 15.54 -4.22 -2.84
N SER A 64 15.61 -3.66 -1.63
CA SER A 64 14.98 -4.19 -0.43
C SER A 64 14.09 -3.13 0.23
N ASN A 65 13.16 -3.55 1.08
CA ASN A 65 12.40 -2.61 1.90
C ASN A 65 13.34 -1.78 2.80
N ALA A 66 12.83 -0.63 3.28
CA ALA A 66 13.50 0.13 4.33
C ALA A 66 13.76 -0.73 5.60
N PRO A 67 14.81 -0.43 6.39
CA PRO A 67 15.18 -1.21 7.57
C PRO A 67 14.03 -1.33 8.57
N GLY A 68 13.70 -2.56 8.93
CA GLY A 68 12.59 -2.86 9.85
C GLY A 68 11.20 -2.69 9.24
N VAL A 69 11.08 -2.63 7.91
CA VAL A 69 9.79 -2.63 7.21
C VAL A 69 9.60 -3.94 6.45
N GLU A 70 8.49 -4.61 6.74
CA GLU A 70 7.99 -5.72 5.93
C GLU A 70 6.79 -5.26 5.14
N THR A 71 6.65 -5.72 3.90
CA THR A 71 5.52 -5.40 3.03
C THR A 71 4.87 -6.68 2.52
N ARG A 72 3.56 -6.62 2.26
CA ARG A 72 2.83 -7.72 1.62
C ARG A 72 1.71 -7.19 0.74
N VAL A 73 1.37 -7.97 -0.28
CA VAL A 73 0.17 -7.76 -1.09
C VAL A 73 -0.95 -8.60 -0.47
N PRO A 74 -1.96 -7.99 0.18
CA PRO A 74 -3.09 -8.73 0.73
C PRO A 74 -4.05 -9.21 -0.37
N PHE A 75 -4.99 -10.08 0.00
CA PHE A 75 -6.13 -10.48 -0.84
C PHE A 75 -5.78 -11.17 -2.18
N TRP A 76 -4.61 -11.80 -2.26
CA TRP A 76 -4.20 -12.54 -3.45
C TRP A 76 -5.24 -13.60 -3.84
N GLY A 77 -5.61 -13.63 -5.13
CA GLY A 77 -6.65 -14.53 -5.66
C GLY A 77 -8.07 -13.98 -5.57
N SER A 78 -8.27 -12.76 -5.07
CA SER A 78 -9.55 -12.04 -5.06
C SER A 78 -9.44 -10.68 -5.77
N THR A 79 -10.56 -9.97 -5.90
CA THR A 79 -10.61 -8.60 -6.44
C THR A 79 -10.56 -7.51 -5.36
N GLU A 80 -10.74 -7.86 -4.09
CA GLU A 80 -10.84 -6.91 -2.96
C GLU A 80 -9.64 -5.97 -2.88
N GLY A 81 -8.44 -6.49 -3.17
CA GLY A 81 -7.19 -5.74 -3.14
C GLY A 81 -7.03 -4.68 -4.24
N LEU A 82 -7.86 -4.69 -5.29
CA LEU A 82 -7.70 -3.83 -6.47
C LEU A 82 -8.97 -3.06 -6.84
N GLU A 83 -10.12 -3.36 -6.25
CA GLU A 83 -11.37 -2.67 -6.54
C GLU A 83 -11.34 -1.21 -6.08
N GLU A 84 -10.93 -0.97 -4.83
CA GLU A 84 -10.87 0.37 -4.23
C GLU A 84 -9.67 0.50 -3.26
N LEU A 85 -8.88 1.56 -3.45
CA LEU A 85 -7.59 1.71 -2.77
C LEU A 85 -7.71 2.25 -1.35
N ASP A 86 -8.71 3.08 -1.05
CA ASP A 86 -8.99 3.62 0.28
C ASP A 86 -10.51 3.81 0.51
N PRO A 87 -11.20 2.76 1.00
CA PRO A 87 -12.63 2.80 1.30
C PRO A 87 -13.06 3.81 2.38
N SER A 88 -12.10 4.41 3.09
CA SER A 88 -12.43 5.48 4.04
C SER A 88 -12.80 6.79 3.35
N ILE A 89 -12.45 6.93 2.05
CA ILE A 89 -12.79 8.08 1.23
C ILE A 89 -14.20 7.90 0.64
N PRO A 90 -15.16 8.80 0.93
CA PRO A 90 -16.54 8.64 0.50
C PRO A 90 -16.71 8.63 -1.03
N GLY A 91 -17.82 8.03 -1.47
CA GLY A 91 -18.30 8.14 -2.85
C GLY A 91 -17.48 7.38 -3.88
N HIS A 92 -16.75 6.34 -3.47
CA HIS A 92 -15.89 5.55 -4.34
C HIS A 92 -14.82 6.37 -5.08
N ALA A 93 -14.38 7.49 -4.48
CA ALA A 93 -13.42 8.39 -5.13
C ALA A 93 -12.02 7.76 -5.31
N THR A 94 -11.76 6.61 -4.67
CA THR A 94 -10.53 5.84 -4.83
C THR A 94 -10.75 4.47 -5.48
N ALA A 95 -11.92 4.27 -6.10
CA ALA A 95 -12.19 3.10 -6.92
C ALA A 95 -11.26 3.06 -8.12
N VAL A 96 -10.66 1.90 -8.37
CA VAL A 96 -9.78 1.65 -9.51
C VAL A 96 -10.43 0.62 -10.43
N PHE A 97 -10.57 -0.61 -9.94
CA PHE A 97 -11.18 -1.68 -10.73
C PHE A 97 -12.63 -1.99 -10.36
N TYR A 98 -13.19 -1.35 -9.34
CA TYR A 98 -14.57 -1.61 -8.91
C TYR A 98 -15.58 -1.60 -10.07
N PRO A 99 -15.66 -0.57 -10.95
CA PRO A 99 -16.63 -0.59 -12.05
C PRO A 99 -16.42 -1.75 -13.03
N MET A 100 -15.16 -2.12 -13.29
CA MET A 100 -14.82 -3.23 -14.17
C MET A 100 -15.22 -4.57 -13.55
N VAL A 101 -14.96 -4.76 -12.26
CA VAL A 101 -15.36 -5.97 -11.53
C VAL A 101 -16.89 -6.10 -11.51
N GLN A 102 -17.61 -5.02 -11.23
CA GLN A 102 -19.08 -5.03 -11.28
C GLN A 102 -19.62 -5.37 -12.67
N ALA A 103 -18.99 -4.85 -13.74
CA ALA A 103 -19.38 -5.19 -15.10
C ALA A 103 -19.14 -6.67 -15.43
N LEU A 104 -18.02 -7.25 -14.97
CA LEU A 104 -17.72 -8.68 -15.14
C LEU A 104 -18.72 -9.54 -14.37
N LEU A 105 -19.00 -9.22 -13.11
CA LEU A 105 -20.00 -9.94 -12.30
C LEU A 105 -21.39 -9.90 -12.93
N GLY A 106 -21.77 -8.76 -13.52
CA GLY A 106 -23.05 -8.60 -14.22
C GLY A 106 -23.15 -9.39 -15.53
N ALA A 107 -22.01 -9.79 -16.12
CA ALA A 107 -21.97 -10.56 -17.37
C ALA A 107 -22.07 -12.09 -17.15
N GLY A 108 -21.93 -12.56 -15.90
CA GLY A 108 -21.89 -13.98 -15.53
C GLY A 108 -20.47 -14.55 -15.43
#